data_AF-A0A975I0R3-F1
#
_entry.id   AF-A0A975I0R3-F1
#
_cell.length_a   1.000
_cell.length_b   1.000
_cell.length_c   1.000
_cell.angle_alpha   90.00
_cell.angle_beta   90.00
_cell.angle_gamma   90.00
#
_symmetry.space_group_name_H-M   'P 1'
#
loop_
_entity.id
_entity.type
_entity.pdbx_description
1 polymer ?
#
loop_
_entity_poly.entity_id
_entity_poly.type
_entity_poly.pdbx_seq_one_letter_code
_entity_poly.pdbx_strand_id
1 'polypeptide(L)'
;MTDADIANMETTLRTNKLRAAELISEVSQSVAESIAASYRVYCLGPDVKNLLMWAHYGDSHKGICLEFSLRNAIMCTALRCEYLDEFPLVDVHSNDVEDQMRVLLAKGRPWEYEKEYRLVAQERNQAVTQDALLTDGDNLKLPDGALTAVIVGCQGDFDQVQALVSRVAPAIAVKRAVRVPNRYQIEIVGYRPRL
;
A
#
# COMPACT_ATOMS: atom_id res chain seq x y z
N MET A 1 -19.33 -1.31 -35.85
CA MET A 1 -18.06 -0.70 -36.31
C MET A 1 -17.60 -1.52 -37.49
N THR A 2 -17.34 -0.89 -38.63
CA THR A 2 -16.91 -1.57 -39.87
C THR A 2 -15.38 -1.59 -39.97
N ASP A 3 -14.81 -2.46 -40.82
CA ASP A 3 -13.35 -2.50 -41.06
C ASP A 3 -12.81 -1.17 -41.60
N ALA A 4 -13.63 -0.45 -42.37
CA ALA A 4 -13.31 0.90 -42.85
C ALA A 4 -13.22 1.92 -41.71
N ASP A 5 -14.08 1.80 -40.68
CA ASP A 5 -14.02 2.65 -39.49
C ASP A 5 -12.74 2.40 -38.69
N ILE A 6 -12.33 1.13 -38.56
CA ILE A 6 -11.08 0.74 -37.89
C ILE A 6 -9.87 1.33 -38.61
N ALA A 7 -9.77 1.15 -39.93
CA ALA A 7 -8.64 1.65 -40.72
C ALA A 7 -8.53 3.19 -40.70
N ASN A 8 -9.67 3.90 -40.71
CA ASN A 8 -9.71 5.35 -40.56
C ASN A 8 -9.24 5.81 -39.17
N MET A 9 -9.64 5.09 -38.12
CA MET A 9 -9.19 5.35 -36.75
C MET A 9 -7.67 5.16 -36.63
N GLU A 10 -7.14 4.04 -37.13
CA GLU A 10 -5.69 3.77 -37.12
C GLU A 10 -4.89 4.86 -37.82
N THR A 11 -5.34 5.28 -39.00
CA THR A 11 -4.70 6.34 -39.78
C THR A 11 -4.69 7.67 -39.01
N THR A 12 -5.82 8.00 -38.38
CA THR A 12 -5.96 9.22 -37.57
C THR A 12 -5.01 9.21 -36.37
N LEU A 13 -4.94 8.10 -35.63
CA LEU A 13 -4.06 7.99 -34.45
C LEU A 13 -2.58 8.03 -34.82
N ARG A 14 -2.19 7.46 -35.97
CA ARG A 14 -0.80 7.48 -36.45
C ARG A 14 -0.33 8.85 -36.94
N THR A 15 -1.25 9.66 -37.47
CA THR A 15 -0.91 10.94 -38.13
C THR A 15 -1.20 12.16 -37.27
N ASN A 16 -2.16 12.07 -36.34
CA ASN A 16 -2.54 13.16 -35.44
C ASN A 16 -2.09 12.89 -34.00
N LYS A 17 -0.90 13.40 -33.65
CA LYS A 17 -0.31 13.24 -32.32
C LYS A 17 -1.17 13.82 -31.19
N LEU A 18 -1.87 14.93 -31.44
CA LEU A 18 -2.78 15.54 -30.47
C LEU A 18 -3.92 14.59 -30.15
N ARG A 19 -4.57 14.05 -31.19
CA ARG A 19 -5.68 13.10 -31.01
C ARG A 19 -5.22 11.80 -30.34
N ALA A 20 -4.03 11.31 -30.68
CA ALA A 20 -3.46 10.14 -30.02
C ALA A 20 -3.19 10.38 -28.53
N ALA A 21 -2.64 11.54 -28.17
CA ALA A 21 -2.39 11.91 -26.78
C ALA A 21 -3.69 12.05 -25.97
N GLU A 22 -4.74 12.65 -26.56
CA GLU A 22 -6.07 12.74 -25.95
C GLU A 22 -6.63 11.34 -25.67
N LEU A 23 -6.61 10.44 -26.66
CA LEU A 23 -7.10 9.07 -26.48
C LEU A 23 -6.32 8.31 -25.41
N ILE A 24 -4.99 8.43 -25.39
CA ILE A 24 -4.15 7.81 -24.35
C ILE A 24 -4.55 8.32 -22.96
N SER A 25 -4.79 9.63 -22.83
CA SER A 25 -5.24 10.21 -21.55
C SER A 25 -6.62 9.70 -21.15
N GLU A 26 -7.57 9.61 -22.08
CA GLU A 26 -8.93 9.08 -21.83
C GLU A 26 -8.87 7.61 -21.35
N VAL A 27 -8.09 6.78 -22.05
CA VAL A 27 -7.90 5.36 -21.68
C VAL A 27 -7.19 5.23 -20.32
N SER A 28 -6.11 5.98 -20.10
CA SER A 28 -5.37 5.94 -18.83
C SER A 28 -6.26 6.33 -17.65
N GLN A 29 -7.12 7.34 -17.82
CA GLN A 29 -8.06 7.78 -16.79
C GLN A 29 -9.08 6.68 -16.48
N SER A 30 -9.65 6.06 -17.52
CA SER A 30 -10.62 4.96 -17.36
C SER A 30 -10.01 3.72 -16.67
N VAL A 31 -8.76 3.37 -16.99
CA VAL A 31 -8.04 2.29 -16.31
C VAL A 31 -7.80 2.63 -14.85
N ALA A 32 -7.37 3.85 -14.53
CA ALA A 32 -7.16 4.29 -13.16
C ALA A 32 -8.46 4.23 -12.33
N GLU A 33 -9.59 4.66 -12.90
CA GLU A 33 -10.92 4.56 -12.27
C GLU A 33 -11.35 3.11 -12.03
N SER A 34 -11.09 2.22 -13.00
CA SER A 34 -11.40 0.79 -12.88
C SER A 34 -10.57 0.13 -11.77
N ILE A 35 -9.28 0.47 -11.68
CA ILE A 35 -8.40 0.01 -10.59
C ILE A 35 -8.91 0.53 -9.25
N ALA A 36 -9.22 1.83 -9.16
CA ALA A 36 -9.72 2.44 -7.93
C ALA A 36 -11.07 1.90 -7.49
N ALA A 37 -11.93 1.48 -8.42
CA ALA A 37 -13.20 0.82 -8.10
C ALA A 37 -13.00 -0.61 -7.57
N SER A 38 -11.98 -1.31 -8.06
CA SER A 38 -11.82 -2.75 -7.83
C SER A 38 -10.86 -3.10 -6.71
N TYR A 39 -9.83 -2.30 -6.46
CA TYR A 39 -8.70 -2.68 -5.60
C TYR A 39 -8.51 -1.76 -4.39
N ARG A 40 -8.09 -2.34 -3.26
CA ARG A 40 -7.61 -1.64 -2.07
C ARG A 40 -6.19 -2.11 -1.76
N VAL A 41 -5.31 -1.15 -1.46
CA VAL A 41 -3.89 -1.40 -1.22
C VAL A 41 -3.54 -0.99 0.21
N TYR A 42 -2.99 -1.94 0.98
CA TYR A 42 -2.48 -1.67 2.32
C TYR A 42 -0.95 -1.70 2.30
N CYS A 43 -0.32 -0.55 2.49
CA CYS A 43 1.13 -0.38 2.47
C CYS A 43 1.74 -0.67 3.84
N LEU A 44 2.79 -1.49 3.87
CA LEU A 44 3.48 -1.98 5.06
C LEU A 44 4.98 -1.79 4.90
N GLY A 45 5.69 -1.56 6.00
CA GLY A 45 7.14 -1.45 6.02
C GLY A 45 7.75 -2.36 7.09
N PRO A 46 8.89 -3.02 6.82
CA PRO A 46 9.50 -3.94 7.78
C PRO A 46 10.34 -3.23 8.84
N ASP A 47 10.74 -1.97 8.63
CA ASP A 47 11.65 -1.24 9.51
C ASP A 47 10.96 -0.12 10.29
N VAL A 48 10.54 -0.46 11.51
CA VAL A 48 9.93 0.50 12.43
C VAL A 48 10.90 1.56 12.98
N LYS A 49 12.21 1.43 12.74
CA LYS A 49 13.21 2.40 13.17
C LYS A 49 13.57 3.41 12.07
N ASN A 50 12.97 3.29 10.88
CA ASN A 50 13.24 4.18 9.77
C ASN A 50 12.75 5.60 10.10
N LEU A 51 13.71 6.53 10.27
CA LEU A 51 13.41 7.91 10.63
C LEU A 51 12.58 8.66 9.57
N LEU A 52 12.82 8.39 8.28
CA LEU A 52 12.07 9.02 7.20
C LEU A 52 10.61 8.57 7.22
N MET A 53 10.34 7.29 7.52
CA MET A 53 8.97 6.80 7.69
C MET A 53 8.23 7.52 8.82
N TRP A 54 8.89 7.75 9.96
CA TRP A 54 8.31 8.52 11.06
C TRP A 54 8.13 10.01 10.73
N ALA A 55 9.02 10.58 9.91
CA ALA A 55 8.89 11.95 9.46
C ALA A 55 7.68 12.12 8.53
N HIS A 56 7.49 11.20 7.57
CA HIS A 56 6.45 11.28 6.55
C HIS A 56 5.07 10.80 7.02
N TYR A 57 5.01 9.64 7.69
CA TYR A 57 3.76 8.98 8.03
C TYR A 57 3.41 9.06 9.52
N GLY A 58 4.39 9.36 10.37
CA GLY A 58 4.22 9.45 11.82
C GLY A 58 3.98 10.85 12.33
N ASP A 59 3.35 11.75 11.56
CA ASP A 59 3.15 13.17 11.90
C ASP A 59 4.43 13.81 12.47
N SER A 60 5.53 13.75 11.71
CA SER A 60 6.84 14.23 12.18
C SER A 60 7.26 13.64 13.54
N HIS A 61 7.16 12.33 13.70
CA HIS A 61 7.43 11.56 14.93
C HIS A 61 6.44 11.74 16.10
N LYS A 62 5.27 12.37 15.92
CA LYS A 62 4.23 12.52 16.95
C LYS A 62 3.13 11.45 16.91
N GLY A 63 2.95 10.84 15.75
CA GLY A 63 1.93 9.84 15.48
C GLY A 63 2.27 8.45 16.02
N ILE A 64 1.67 7.43 15.40
CA ILE A 64 1.82 6.02 15.79
C ILE A 64 2.26 5.15 14.62
N CYS A 65 2.75 3.96 14.93
CA CYS A 65 2.99 2.87 14.00
C CYS A 65 2.28 1.61 14.49
N LEU A 66 1.62 0.89 13.58
CA LEU A 66 0.91 -0.35 13.88
C LEU A 66 1.81 -1.54 13.53
N GLU A 67 2.03 -2.44 14.49
CA GLU A 67 2.82 -3.65 14.29
C GLU A 67 1.90 -4.84 14.08
N PHE A 68 2.14 -5.60 13.02
CA PHE A 68 1.34 -6.77 12.66
C PHE A 68 2.13 -8.07 12.73
N SER A 69 1.46 -9.16 13.12
CA SER A 69 2.00 -10.50 13.02
C SER A 69 1.91 -11.00 11.58
N LEU A 70 2.98 -11.62 11.08
CA LEU A 70 2.94 -12.38 9.82
C LEU A 70 2.41 -13.81 9.99
N ARG A 71 2.14 -14.25 11.22
CA ARG A 71 1.68 -15.62 11.53
C ARG A 71 0.16 -15.75 11.37
N ASN A 72 -0.36 -15.30 10.25
CA ASN A 72 -1.76 -15.47 9.86
C ASN A 72 -1.90 -15.44 8.33
N ALA A 73 -3.01 -15.99 7.84
CA ALA A 73 -3.26 -16.21 6.42
C ALA A 73 -3.37 -14.93 5.58
N ILE A 74 -3.57 -13.75 6.18
CA ILE A 74 -3.68 -12.48 5.45
C ILE A 74 -2.31 -11.80 5.40
N MET A 75 -1.71 -11.52 6.54
CA MET A 75 -0.46 -10.74 6.58
C MET A 75 0.70 -11.46 5.89
N CYS A 76 0.67 -12.79 5.77
CA CYS A 76 1.69 -13.56 5.06
C CYS A 76 1.62 -13.43 3.53
N THR A 77 0.54 -12.88 2.97
CA THR A 77 0.39 -12.68 1.51
C THR A 77 0.86 -11.29 1.06
N ALA A 78 1.47 -10.51 1.94
CA ALA A 78 2.00 -9.20 1.58
C ALA A 78 3.14 -9.36 0.56
N LEU A 79 3.03 -8.67 -0.58
CA LEU A 79 3.98 -8.74 -1.68
C LEU A 79 4.91 -7.54 -1.65
N ARG A 80 6.19 -7.75 -1.89
CA ARG A 80 7.18 -6.68 -1.93
C ARG A 80 6.96 -5.81 -3.16
N CYS A 81 7.06 -4.50 -3.00
CA CYS A 81 7.01 -3.57 -4.12
C CYS A 81 8.25 -3.68 -5.03
N GLU A 82 8.03 -3.50 -6.34
CA GLU A 82 9.08 -3.28 -7.33
C GLU A 82 9.38 -1.77 -7.43
N TYR A 83 10.66 -1.41 -7.36
CA TYR A 83 11.09 -0.01 -7.44
C TYR A 83 11.61 0.33 -8.84
N LEU A 84 10.92 1.25 -9.51
CA LEU A 84 11.14 1.61 -10.90
C LEU A 84 11.43 3.11 -11.08
N ASP A 85 12.21 3.45 -12.11
CA ASP A 85 12.45 4.85 -12.51
C ASP A 85 11.37 5.37 -13.46
N GLU A 86 10.73 4.46 -14.20
CA GLU A 86 9.65 4.73 -15.16
C GLU A 86 8.41 3.92 -14.79
N PHE A 87 7.23 4.41 -15.15
CA PHE A 87 5.98 3.69 -14.90
C PHE A 87 5.94 2.37 -15.69
N PRO A 88 5.42 1.27 -15.10
CA PRO A 88 5.26 0.03 -15.83
C PRO A 88 4.29 0.22 -16.99
N LEU A 89 4.60 -0.37 -18.15
CA LEU A 89 3.67 -0.44 -19.26
C LEU A 89 2.54 -1.41 -18.92
N VAL A 90 1.31 -1.01 -19.23
CA VAL A 90 0.11 -1.81 -19.06
C VAL A 90 -0.40 -2.20 -20.44
N ASP A 91 -0.53 -3.49 -20.69
CA ASP A 91 -1.26 -3.95 -21.87
C ASP A 91 -2.77 -3.84 -21.59
N VAL A 92 -3.40 -2.85 -22.22
CA VAL A 92 -4.84 -2.57 -22.08
C VAL A 92 -5.73 -3.65 -22.69
N HIS A 93 -5.16 -4.56 -23.50
CA HIS A 93 -5.86 -5.70 -24.07
C HIS A 93 -5.64 -6.98 -23.26
N SER A 94 -4.70 -6.97 -22.32
CA SER A 94 -4.42 -8.09 -21.43
C SER A 94 -5.49 -8.18 -20.35
N ASN A 95 -6.09 -9.37 -20.24
CA ASN A 95 -6.90 -9.74 -19.08
C ASN A 95 -6.07 -10.47 -18.02
N ASP A 96 -4.73 -10.43 -18.13
CA ASP A 96 -3.85 -11.06 -17.16
C ASP A 96 -3.88 -10.28 -15.84
N VAL A 97 -4.21 -11.00 -14.77
CA VAL A 97 -4.21 -10.45 -13.42
C VAL A 97 -2.81 -10.03 -13.02
N GLU A 98 -1.76 -10.68 -13.54
CA GLU A 98 -0.37 -10.37 -13.23
C GLU A 98 0.02 -8.95 -13.72
N ASP A 99 -0.42 -8.55 -14.91
CA ASP A 99 -0.17 -7.20 -15.44
C ASP A 99 -0.84 -6.12 -14.59
N GLN A 100 -2.07 -6.36 -14.14
CA GLN A 100 -2.77 -5.45 -13.24
C GLN A 100 -2.09 -5.36 -11.86
N MET A 101 -1.64 -6.51 -11.34
CA MET A 101 -0.93 -6.58 -10.06
C MET A 101 0.40 -5.83 -10.11
N ARG A 102 1.12 -5.86 -11.23
CA ARG A 102 2.39 -5.18 -11.38
C ARG A 102 2.27 -3.67 -11.17
N VAL A 103 1.23 -3.03 -11.69
CA VAL A 103 0.97 -1.60 -11.46
C VAL A 103 0.73 -1.31 -9.99
N LEU A 104 -0.04 -2.18 -9.31
CA LEU A 104 -0.35 -2.07 -7.89
C LEU A 104 0.85 -2.35 -6.98
N LEU A 105 1.91 -2.98 -7.48
CA LEU A 105 3.13 -3.29 -6.75
C LEU A 105 4.32 -2.42 -7.16
N ALA A 106 4.18 -1.58 -8.18
CA ALA A 106 5.20 -0.63 -8.57
C ALA A 106 5.24 0.59 -7.64
N LYS A 107 6.46 1.09 -7.36
CA LYS A 107 6.69 2.37 -6.69
C LYS A 107 7.94 3.06 -7.27
N GLY A 108 7.95 4.38 -7.24
CA GLY A 108 9.11 5.15 -7.72
C GLY A 108 10.37 4.86 -6.90
N ARG A 109 11.51 4.68 -7.57
CA ARG A 109 12.82 4.40 -6.95
C ARG A 109 13.23 5.36 -5.83
N PRO A 110 12.92 6.68 -5.86
CA PRO A 110 13.26 7.58 -4.75
C PRO A 110 12.72 7.14 -3.36
N TRP A 111 11.71 6.27 -3.33
CA TRP A 111 11.10 5.73 -2.11
C TRP A 111 11.59 4.33 -1.73
N GLU A 112 12.67 3.83 -2.34
CA GLU A 112 13.22 2.49 -2.07
C GLU A 112 13.58 2.28 -0.59
N TYR A 113 13.93 3.36 0.12
CA TYR A 113 14.26 3.32 1.54
C TYR A 113 13.11 2.80 2.43
N GLU A 114 11.86 2.85 1.96
CA GLU A 114 10.70 2.34 2.71
C GLU A 114 10.69 0.81 2.81
N LYS A 115 11.28 0.11 1.83
CA LYS A 115 11.24 -1.36 1.71
C LYS A 115 9.81 -1.91 1.77
N GLU A 116 8.90 -1.26 1.06
CA GLU A 116 7.46 -1.43 1.15
C GLU A 116 7.00 -2.82 0.70
N TYR A 117 6.00 -3.33 1.42
CA TYR A 117 5.18 -4.49 1.08
C TYR A 117 3.73 -4.05 1.01
N ARG A 118 2.94 -4.66 0.12
CA ARG A 118 1.52 -4.35 -0.07
C ARG A 118 0.67 -5.61 0.11
N LEU A 119 -0.43 -5.47 0.86
CA LEU A 119 -1.57 -6.36 0.68
C LEU A 119 -2.45 -5.74 -0.41
N VAL A 120 -2.74 -6.52 -1.43
CA VAL A 120 -3.67 -6.12 -2.49
C VAL A 120 -4.95 -6.90 -2.28
N ALA A 121 -6.04 -6.17 -2.04
CA ALA A 121 -7.36 -6.72 -1.85
C ALA A 121 -8.31 -6.21 -2.95
N GLN A 122 -9.33 -7.00 -3.27
CA GLN A 122 -10.38 -6.62 -4.20
C GLN A 122 -11.68 -6.33 -3.44
N GLU A 123 -12.46 -5.37 -3.93
CA GLU A 123 -13.80 -5.17 -3.42
C GLU A 123 -14.70 -6.36 -3.74
N ARG A 124 -15.44 -6.85 -2.74
CA ARG A 124 -16.23 -8.08 -2.87
C ARG A 124 -17.19 -8.08 -4.06
N ASN A 125 -17.76 -6.92 -4.40
CA ASN A 125 -18.70 -6.78 -5.51
C ASN A 125 -18.02 -6.70 -6.89
N GLN A 126 -16.70 -6.47 -6.94
CA GLN A 126 -15.89 -6.45 -8.16
C GLN A 126 -14.94 -7.65 -8.25
N ALA A 127 -14.94 -8.54 -7.25
CA ALA A 127 -13.96 -9.60 -7.13
C ALA A 127 -14.06 -10.61 -8.27
N VAL A 128 -12.95 -10.81 -8.98
CA VAL A 128 -12.88 -11.69 -10.16
C VAL A 128 -12.42 -13.11 -9.78
N THR A 129 -11.72 -13.25 -8.64
CA THR A 129 -11.11 -14.53 -8.22
C THR A 129 -11.56 -14.93 -6.81
N GLN A 130 -11.66 -16.24 -6.56
CA GLN A 130 -12.04 -16.79 -5.25
C GLN A 130 -10.92 -16.70 -4.20
N ASP A 131 -9.66 -16.59 -4.65
CA ASP A 131 -8.48 -16.58 -3.78
C ASP A 131 -7.98 -15.16 -3.43
N ALA A 132 -8.63 -14.11 -3.94
CA ALA A 132 -8.29 -12.74 -3.59
C ALA A 132 -8.63 -12.42 -2.13
N LEU A 133 -7.80 -11.57 -1.50
CA LEU A 133 -8.21 -10.88 -0.29
C LEU A 133 -9.40 -9.99 -0.63
N LEU A 134 -10.47 -10.10 0.16
CA LEU A 134 -11.71 -9.35 -0.10
C LEU A 134 -11.90 -8.25 0.93
N THR A 135 -12.17 -7.04 0.46
CA THR A 135 -12.70 -5.96 1.28
C THR A 135 -14.22 -5.97 1.29
N ASP A 136 -14.78 -5.31 2.30
CA ASP A 136 -16.21 -5.02 2.41
C ASP A 136 -16.37 -3.55 2.77
N GLY A 137 -16.77 -2.73 1.80
CA GLY A 137 -16.88 -1.28 1.96
C GLY A 137 -15.54 -0.64 2.31
N ASP A 138 -14.54 -0.87 1.47
CA ASP A 138 -13.15 -0.36 1.56
C ASP A 138 -12.29 -0.97 2.68
N ASN A 139 -12.87 -1.86 3.49
CA ASN A 139 -12.23 -2.39 4.68
C ASN A 139 -11.86 -3.87 4.54
N LEU A 140 -10.59 -4.17 4.76
CA LEU A 140 -10.07 -5.53 4.91
C LEU A 140 -10.20 -5.97 6.36
N LYS A 141 -10.96 -7.04 6.60
CA LYS A 141 -11.08 -7.63 7.94
C LYS A 141 -9.85 -8.48 8.24
N LEU A 142 -9.02 -8.04 9.17
CA LEU A 142 -7.88 -8.80 9.67
C LEU A 142 -8.32 -9.85 10.70
N PRO A 143 -7.63 -11.01 10.78
CA PRO A 143 -7.93 -12.01 11.79
C PRO A 143 -7.53 -11.52 13.20
N ASP A 144 -8.14 -12.12 14.21
CA ASP A 144 -7.78 -11.84 15.60
C ASP A 144 -6.29 -12.10 15.84
N GLY A 145 -5.63 -11.19 16.57
CA GLY A 145 -4.19 -11.25 16.82
C GLY A 145 -3.31 -10.83 15.63
N ALA A 146 -3.88 -10.36 14.52
CA ALA A 146 -3.11 -9.77 13.43
C ALA A 146 -2.36 -8.52 13.90
N LEU A 147 -3.03 -7.59 14.58
CA LEU A 147 -2.38 -6.46 15.24
C LEU A 147 -1.73 -6.94 16.54
N THR A 148 -0.45 -6.61 16.75
CA THR A 148 0.31 -7.07 17.93
C THR A 148 0.78 -5.93 18.80
N ALA A 149 1.03 -4.76 18.23
CA ALA A 149 1.40 -3.59 19.01
C ALA A 149 0.99 -2.27 18.34
N VAL A 150 0.82 -1.24 19.18
CA VAL A 150 0.82 0.16 18.78
C VAL A 150 2.11 0.79 19.30
N ILE A 151 2.86 1.41 18.42
CA ILE A 151 4.15 2.04 18.74
C ILE A 151 3.95 3.54 18.65
N VAL A 152 4.19 4.26 19.75
CA VAL A 152 4.04 5.72 19.80
C VAL A 152 5.35 6.38 19.37
N GLY A 153 5.27 7.42 18.54
CA GLY A 153 6.41 8.18 18.08
C GLY A 153 7.18 8.86 19.22
N CYS A 154 8.43 9.24 18.96
CA CYS A 154 9.31 9.80 20.00
C CYS A 154 8.91 11.20 20.49
N GLN A 155 7.99 11.86 19.78
CA GLN A 155 7.34 13.10 20.20
C GLN A 155 5.84 12.91 20.49
N GLY A 156 5.34 11.68 20.44
CA GLY A 156 3.93 11.37 20.63
C GLY A 156 3.51 11.29 22.09
N ASP A 157 2.20 11.45 22.32
CA ASP A 157 1.57 11.31 23.64
C ASP A 157 1.39 9.84 23.99
N PHE A 158 2.40 9.29 24.67
CA PHE A 158 2.41 7.87 25.06
C PHE A 158 1.28 7.54 26.03
N ASP A 159 1.02 8.40 27.01
CA ASP A 159 0.07 8.11 28.08
C ASP A 159 -1.37 8.12 27.56
N GLN A 160 -1.70 9.05 26.66
CA GLN A 160 -3.01 9.09 26.00
C GLN A 160 -3.24 7.83 25.16
N VAL A 161 -2.26 7.44 24.33
CA VAL A 161 -2.39 6.23 23.49
C VAL A 161 -2.47 4.98 24.37
N GLN A 162 -1.65 4.89 25.42
CA GLN A 162 -1.69 3.78 26.37
C GLN A 162 -3.06 3.66 27.04
N ALA A 163 -3.63 4.77 27.52
CA ALA A 163 -4.95 4.76 28.14
C ALA A 163 -6.06 4.32 27.18
N LEU A 164 -5.99 4.75 25.91
CA LEU A 164 -6.94 4.35 24.87
C LEU A 164 -6.82 2.85 24.55
N VAL A 165 -5.61 2.36 24.29
CA VAL A 165 -5.38 0.95 23.93
C VAL A 165 -5.74 0.04 25.10
N SER A 166 -5.38 0.38 26.34
CA SER A 166 -5.79 -0.40 27.52
C SER A 166 -7.31 -0.52 27.67
N ARG A 167 -8.07 0.50 27.24
CA ARG A 167 -9.53 0.50 27.30
C ARG A 167 -10.17 -0.31 26.18
N VAL A 168 -9.66 -0.19 24.96
CA VAL A 168 -10.33 -0.74 23.75
C VAL A 168 -9.77 -2.10 23.35
N ALA A 169 -8.47 -2.31 23.54
CA ALA A 169 -7.76 -3.51 23.08
C ALA A 169 -6.63 -3.88 24.06
N PRO A 170 -6.95 -4.32 25.30
CA PRO A 170 -5.97 -4.56 26.36
C PRO A 170 -4.94 -5.66 26.05
N ALA A 171 -5.21 -6.51 25.06
CA ALA A 171 -4.27 -7.53 24.60
C ALA A 171 -3.15 -6.98 23.68
N ILE A 172 -3.31 -5.76 23.16
CA ILE A 172 -2.35 -5.13 22.25
C ILE A 172 -1.26 -4.42 23.06
N ALA A 173 -0.01 -4.74 22.77
CA ALA A 173 1.12 -4.09 23.43
C ALA A 173 1.23 -2.62 23.00
N VAL A 174 1.55 -1.72 23.92
CA VAL A 174 1.92 -0.35 23.59
C VAL A 174 3.40 -0.18 23.82
N LYS A 175 4.11 0.29 22.80
CA LYS A 175 5.56 0.51 22.80
C LYS A 175 5.85 1.97 22.50
N ARG A 176 7.10 2.39 22.69
CA ARG A 176 7.51 3.77 22.44
C ARG A 176 8.79 3.83 21.62
N ALA A 177 8.79 4.64 20.57
CA ALA A 177 10.01 5.07 19.91
C ALA A 177 10.71 6.10 20.80
N VAL A 178 12.01 5.92 21.06
CA VAL A 178 12.84 6.85 21.83
C VAL A 178 14.04 7.27 21.01
N ARG A 179 14.48 8.52 21.14
CA ARG A 179 15.68 9.01 20.47
C ARG A 179 16.92 8.42 21.15
N VAL A 180 17.86 7.94 20.35
CA VAL A 180 19.16 7.51 20.87
C VAL A 180 20.05 8.74 21.05
N PRO A 181 20.59 9.00 22.25
CA PRO A 181 21.48 10.14 22.48
C PRO A 181 22.67 10.13 21.52
N ASN A 182 23.02 11.31 20.98
CA ASN A 182 24.17 11.53 20.09
C ASN A 182 24.13 10.70 18.78
N ARG A 183 22.96 10.23 18.34
CA ARG A 183 22.79 9.48 17.07
C ARG A 183 21.53 9.91 16.33
N TYR A 184 21.59 9.89 14.99
CA TYR A 184 20.40 10.00 14.14
C TYR A 184 19.69 8.64 14.08
N GLN A 185 19.13 8.22 15.22
CA GLN A 185 18.48 6.92 15.36
C GLN A 185 17.39 6.97 16.43
N ILE A 186 16.39 6.09 16.28
CA ILE A 186 15.46 5.74 17.34
C ILE A 186 15.57 4.26 17.72
N GLU A 187 15.19 3.95 18.96
CA GLU A 187 14.96 2.60 19.45
C GLU A 187 13.52 2.43 19.89
N ILE A 188 13.03 1.20 19.91
CA ILE A 188 11.67 0.90 20.38
C ILE A 188 11.76 0.26 21.77
N VAL A 189 11.30 0.98 22.79
CA VAL A 189 11.25 0.50 24.18
C VAL A 189 9.92 -0.21 24.42
N GLY A 190 9.96 -1.31 25.17
CA GLY A 190 8.83 -2.25 25.30
C GLY A 190 8.77 -3.26 24.16
N TYR A 191 9.67 -3.17 23.18
CA TYR A 191 9.86 -4.20 22.16
C TYR A 191 10.61 -5.39 22.77
N ARG A 192 9.94 -6.55 22.87
CA ARG A 192 10.63 -7.82 23.06
C ARG A 192 10.83 -8.44 21.67
N PRO A 193 12.08 -8.64 21.20
CA PRO A 193 12.31 -9.41 19.99
C PRO A 193 11.66 -10.78 20.17
N ARG A 194 10.82 -11.21 19.22
CA ARG A 194 10.38 -12.60 19.19
C ARG A 194 11.57 -13.42 18.71
N LEU A 195 12.06 -14.30 19.60
CA LEU A 195 13.06 -15.34 19.29
C LEU A 195 12.58 -16.24 18.14
#